data_AF-A0A3M2LQV3-F1
#
_entry.id   AF-A0A3M2LQV3-F1
#
_cell.length_a   1.000
_cell.length_b   1.000
_cell.length_c   1.000
_cell.angle_alpha   90.00
_cell.angle_beta   90.00
_cell.angle_gamma   90.00
#
_symmetry.space_group_name_H-M   'P 1'
#
loop_
_entity.id
_entity.type
_entity.pdbx_description
1 polymer ?
#
loop_
_entity_poly.entity_id
_entity_poly.type
_entity_poly.pdbx_seq_one_letter_code
_entity_poly.pdbx_strand_id
1 'polypeptide(L)'
;MAWFFLALAIVFEIAFALGTNATRGFTRLWPSVLTLLAASGGIFTLSLALRTLDVSVGYTIWTGIGSIGTVLFGALIYKEKITLPKLLSFAAIIAGAITLKLAAGL
;
A
#
# COMPACT_ATOMS: atom_id res chain seq x y z
N MET A 1 1.46 -19.29 6.42
CA MET A 1 0.18 -18.77 5.85
C MET A 1 0.02 -17.27 6.10
N ALA A 2 0.35 -16.75 7.28
CA ALA A 2 0.30 -15.31 7.58
C ALA A 2 0.98 -14.41 6.52
N TRP A 3 2.23 -14.75 6.15
CA TRP A 3 3.00 -14.02 5.15
C TRP A 3 2.39 -14.03 3.74
N PHE A 4 1.66 -15.09 3.38
CA PHE A 4 0.92 -15.15 2.11
C PHE A 4 -0.25 -14.16 2.12
N PHE A 5 -1.03 -14.14 3.21
CA PHE A 5 -2.09 -13.16 3.38
C PHE A 5 -1.56 -11.72 3.42
N LEU A 6 -0.39 -11.50 4.03
CA LEU A 6 0.28 -10.20 4.04
C LEU A 6 0.70 -9.77 2.62
N ALA A 7 1.28 -10.67 1.84
CA ALA A 7 1.64 -10.39 0.45
C ALA A 7 0.40 -10.05 -0.39
N LEU A 8 -0.70 -10.78 -0.19
CA LEU A 8 -1.97 -10.50 -0.86
C LEU A 8 -2.57 -9.15 -0.43
N ALA A 9 -2.48 -8.81 0.86
CA ALA A 9 -2.91 -7.51 1.39
C ALA A 9 -2.14 -6.34 0.76
N ILE A 10 -0.83 -6.52 0.52
CA ILE A 10 0.01 -5.51 -0.17
C ILE A 10 -0.46 -5.32 -1.61
N VAL A 11 -0.75 -6.41 -2.34
CA VAL A 11 -1.24 -6.31 -3.72
C VAL A 11 -2.58 -5.56 -3.78
N PHE A 12 -3.49 -5.88 -2.87
CA PHE A 12 -4.76 -5.18 -2.75
C PHE A 12 -4.60 -3.70 -2.42
N GLU A 13 -3.66 -3.36 -1.53
CA GLU A 13 -3.36 -1.97 -1.18
C GLU A 13 -2.89 -1.16 -2.40
N ILE A 14 -1.97 -1.72 -3.18
CA ILE A 14 -1.49 -1.09 -4.42
C ILE A 14 -2.66 -0.92 -5.41
N ALA A 15 -3.48 -1.95 -5.59
CA ALA A 15 -4.65 -1.88 -6.47
C ALA A 15 -5.68 -0.83 -6.01
N PHE A 16 -5.92 -0.74 -4.71
CA PHE A 16 -6.79 0.25 -4.08
C PHE A 16 -6.26 1.68 -4.32
N ALA A 17 -4.99 1.93 -3.99
CA ALA A 17 -4.39 3.25 -4.09
C ALA A 17 -4.37 3.76 -5.54
N LEU A 18 -4.01 2.89 -6.48
CA LEU A 18 -4.03 3.23 -7.91
C LEU A 18 -5.48 3.40 -8.40
N GLY A 19 -6.35 2.43 -8.10
CA GLY A 19 -7.74 2.46 -8.54
C GLY A 19 -8.49 3.72 -8.11
N THR A 20 -8.16 4.26 -6.93
CA THR A 20 -8.75 5.49 -6.39
C THR A 20 -8.64 6.66 -7.37
N ASN A 21 -7.50 6.83 -8.04
CA ASN A 21 -7.32 7.88 -9.05
C ASN A 21 -8.22 7.64 -10.28
N ALA A 22 -8.41 6.38 -10.67
CA ALA A 22 -9.27 6.01 -11.80
C ALA A 22 -10.78 6.27 -11.54
N THR A 23 -11.20 6.35 -10.28
CA THR A 23 -12.59 6.61 -9.89
C THR A 23 -13.08 8.03 -10.19
N ARG A 24 -12.15 9.00 -10.36
CA ARG A 24 -12.44 10.44 -10.43
C ARG A 24 -13.35 10.90 -9.28
N GLY A 25 -12.93 10.63 -8.06
CA GLY A 25 -13.73 10.97 -6.86
C GLY A 25 -15.00 10.15 -6.75
N PHE A 26 -14.92 8.85 -7.07
CA PHE A 26 -16.04 7.90 -7.02
C PHE A 26 -17.23 8.21 -7.95
N THR A 27 -17.01 8.99 -9.00
CA THR A 27 -18.04 9.29 -10.01
C THR A 27 -18.19 8.19 -11.05
N ARG A 28 -17.16 7.34 -11.22
CA ARG A 28 -17.17 6.22 -12.18
C ARG A 28 -17.44 4.89 -11.49
N LEU A 29 -18.63 4.34 -11.74
CA LEU A 29 -19.14 3.10 -11.17
C LEU A 29 -18.15 1.93 -11.19
N TRP A 30 -17.64 1.52 -12.36
CA TRP A 30 -16.77 0.34 -12.46
C TRP A 30 -15.44 0.48 -11.71
N PRO A 31 -14.64 1.55 -11.92
CA PRO A 31 -13.47 1.81 -11.09
C PRO A 31 -13.79 1.86 -9.60
N SER A 32 -14.89 2.52 -9.20
CA SER A 32 -15.29 2.62 -7.79
C SER A 32 -15.56 1.25 -7.16
N VAL A 33 -16.30 0.38 -7.85
CA VAL A 33 -16.56 -0.97 -7.36
C VAL A 33 -15.26 -1.75 -7.20
N LEU A 34 -14.36 -1.71 -8.19
CA LEU A 34 -13.08 -2.40 -8.11
C LEU A 34 -12.19 -1.86 -6.98
N THR A 35 -12.14 -0.55 -6.80
CA THR A 35 -11.39 0.09 -5.71
C THR A 35 -11.94 -0.31 -4.34
N LEU A 36 -13.26 -0.33 -4.17
CA LEU A 36 -13.88 -0.75 -2.91
C LEU A 36 -13.64 -2.24 -2.63
N LEU A 37 -13.74 -3.10 -3.64
CA LEU A 37 -13.43 -4.52 -3.51
C LEU A 37 -11.96 -4.74 -3.13
N ALA A 38 -11.05 -3.99 -3.75
CA ALA A 38 -9.63 -4.03 -3.39
C ALA A 38 -9.39 -3.58 -1.95
N ALA A 39 -10.03 -2.48 -1.51
CA ALA A 39 -9.94 -2.00 -0.14
C ALA A 39 -10.44 -3.06 0.87
N SER A 40 -11.64 -3.60 0.64
CA SER A 40 -12.22 -4.62 1.51
C SER A 40 -11.39 -5.91 1.52
N GLY A 41 -10.92 -6.36 0.36
CA GLY A 41 -10.04 -7.52 0.24
C GLY A 41 -8.69 -7.32 0.94
N GLY A 42 -8.10 -6.14 0.81
CA GLY A 42 -6.85 -5.75 1.48
C GLY A 42 -6.98 -5.76 3.00
N ILE A 43 -8.01 -5.12 3.54
CA ILE A 43 -8.27 -5.09 4.98
C ILE A 43 -8.54 -6.51 5.51
N PHE A 44 -9.34 -7.30 4.81
CA PHE A 44 -9.66 -8.66 5.22
C PHE A 44 -8.41 -9.56 5.25
N THR A 45 -7.61 -9.54 4.19
CA THR A 45 -6.37 -10.32 4.11
C THR A 45 -5.31 -9.84 5.10
N LEU A 46 -5.21 -8.54 5.34
CA LEU A 46 -4.36 -8.01 6.41
C LEU A 46 -4.81 -8.52 7.77
N SER A 47 -6.12 -8.47 8.07
CA SER A 47 -6.66 -8.96 9.34
C SER A 47 -6.31 -10.45 9.58
N LEU A 48 -6.32 -11.26 8.52
CA LEU A 48 -5.92 -12.68 8.58
C LEU A 48 -4.41 -12.84 8.87
N ALA A 49 -3.56 -11.99 8.29
CA ALA A 49 -2.12 -12.01 8.57
C ALA A 49 -1.82 -11.62 10.03
N LEU A 50 -2.51 -10.58 10.53
CA LEU A 50 -2.35 -10.02 11.87
C LEU A 50 -2.89 -10.91 13.00
N ARG A 51 -3.61 -12.00 12.70
CA ARG A 51 -3.94 -13.02 13.71
C ARG A 51 -2.72 -13.79 14.21
N THR A 52 -1.64 -13.75 13.44
CA THR A 52 -0.42 -14.55 13.67
C THR A 52 0.84 -13.70 13.71
N LEU A 53 0.85 -12.55 13.02
CA LEU A 53 1.95 -11.60 13.07
C LEU A 53 1.61 -10.49 14.05
N ASP A 54 2.61 -10.02 14.78
CA ASP A 54 2.47 -8.81 15.59
C ASP A 54 2.02 -7.63 14.72
N VAL A 55 1.08 -6.86 15.24
CA VAL A 55 0.50 -5.70 14.53
C VAL A 55 1.59 -4.73 14.09
N SER A 56 2.56 -4.45 14.96
CA SER A 56 3.70 -3.59 14.64
C SER A 56 4.48 -4.08 13.43
N VAL A 57 4.67 -5.39 13.28
CA VAL A 57 5.41 -5.98 12.15
C VAL A 57 4.56 -5.97 10.89
N GLY A 58 3.38 -6.58 10.96
CA GLY A 58 2.52 -6.74 9.80
C GLY A 58 2.10 -5.40 9.21
N TYR A 59 1.72 -4.44 10.05
CA TYR A 59 1.27 -3.13 9.60
C TYR A 59 2.42 -2.29 9.01
N THR A 60 3.62 -2.35 9.60
CA THR A 60 4.80 -1.65 9.05
C THR A 60 5.20 -2.19 7.68
N ILE A 61 5.19 -3.52 7.51
CA ILE A 61 5.53 -4.15 6.23
C ILE A 61 4.45 -3.84 5.18
N TRP A 62 3.17 -3.98 5.55
CA TRP A 62 2.05 -3.71 4.66
C TRP A 62 2.06 -2.28 4.13
N THR A 63 2.13 -1.29 5.03
CA THR A 63 2.15 0.13 4.66
C THR A 63 3.44 0.52 3.95
N GLY A 64 4.60 0.02 4.38
CA GLY A 64 5.89 0.32 3.77
C GLY A 64 5.99 -0.20 2.33
N ILE A 65 5.77 -1.49 2.12
CA ILE A 65 5.84 -2.10 0.77
C ILE A 65 4.68 -1.59 -0.09
N GLY A 66 3.48 -1.47 0.46
CA GLY A 66 2.31 -0.92 -0.25
C GLY A 66 2.56 0.50 -0.77
N SER A 67 3.18 1.36 0.04
CA SER A 67 3.56 2.72 -0.36
C SER A 67 4.58 2.71 -1.50
N ILE A 68 5.65 1.93 -1.37
CA ILE A 68 6.69 1.80 -2.41
C ILE A 68 6.08 1.31 -3.72
N GLY A 69 5.25 0.27 -3.67
CA GLY A 69 4.56 -0.28 -4.82
C GLY A 69 3.61 0.73 -5.47
N THR A 70 2.79 1.42 -4.67
CA THR A 70 1.85 2.45 -5.16
C THR A 70 2.57 3.55 -5.92
N VAL A 71 3.74 3.98 -5.43
CA VAL A 71 4.55 5.00 -6.08
C VAL A 71 5.15 4.52 -7.39
N LEU A 72 5.78 3.34 -7.37
CA LEU A 72 6.39 2.73 -8.56
C LEU A 72 5.36 2.48 -9.66
N PHE A 73 4.28 1.77 -9.34
CA PHE A 73 3.23 1.46 -10.29
C PHE A 73 2.42 2.71 -10.66
N GLY A 74 2.25 3.67 -9.76
CA GLY A 74 1.59 4.94 -10.03
C GLY A 74 2.35 5.77 -11.06
N ALA A 75 3.67 5.88 -10.90
CA ALA A 75 4.52 6.55 -11.88
C ALA A 75 4.48 5.85 -13.25
N LEU A 76 4.46 4.52 -13.27
CA LEU A 76 4.39 3.73 -14.51
C LEU A 76 3.03 3.87 -15.23
N ILE A 77 1.92 3.74 -14.48
CA ILE A 77 0.56 3.70 -15.04
C ILE A 77 0.07 5.10 -15.44
N TYR A 78 0.27 6.09 -14.57
CA TYR A 78 -0.18 7.46 -14.81
C TYR A 78 0.83 8.29 -15.61
N LYS A 79 1.99 7.72 -15.94
CA LYS A 79 3.10 8.39 -16.63
C LYS A 79 3.46 9.73 -15.99
N GLU A 80 3.30 9.80 -14.66
CA GLU A 80 3.63 11.01 -13.93
C GLU A 80 5.13 11.24 -13.97
N LYS A 81 5.54 12.49 -14.24
CA LYS A 81 6.94 12.86 -14.12
C LYS A 81 7.36 12.71 -12.66
N ILE A 82 8.33 11.82 -12.42
CA ILE A 82 9.02 11.74 -11.14
C ILE A 82 9.93 12.98 -11.06
N THR A 83 9.45 14.01 -10.38
CA THR A 83 10.22 15.23 -10.12
C THR A 83 11.13 15.02 -8.90
N LEU A 84 12.21 15.79 -8.81
CA LEU A 84 13.14 15.72 -7.69
C LEU A 84 12.45 15.87 -6.30
N PRO A 85 11.46 16.77 -6.12
CA PRO A 85 10.71 16.85 -4.87
C PRO A 85 9.92 15.59 -4.55
N LYS A 86 9.25 14.97 -5.53
CA LYS A 86 8.53 13.70 -5.33
C LYS A 86 9.49 12.60 -4.87
N LEU A 87 10.66 12.51 -5.51
CA LEU A 87 11.68 11.53 -5.16
C LEU A 87 12.17 11.70 -3.72
N LEU A 88 12.42 12.94 -3.29
CA LEU A 88 12.81 13.26 -1.91
C LEU A 88 11.71 12.92 -0.90
N SER A 89 10.44 13.22 -1.22
CA SER A 89 9.31 12.82 -0.39
C SER A 89 9.21 11.31 -0.23
N PHE A 90 9.43 10.54 -1.30
CA PHE A 90 9.44 9.07 -1.22
C PHE A 90 10.61 8.54 -0.39
N ALA A 91 11.81 9.12 -0.57
CA ALA A 91 12.96 8.77 0.25
C ALA A 91 12.70 9.04 1.75
N ALA A 92 12.03 10.15 2.07
CA ALA A 92 11.66 10.49 3.45
C ALA A 92 10.62 9.51 4.05
N ILE A 93 9.60 9.09 3.28
CA ILE A 93 8.62 8.08 3.73
C ILE A 93 9.32 6.75 4.00
N ILE A 94 10.19 6.31 3.09
CA ILE A 94 10.96 5.06 3.25
C ILE A 94 11.89 5.15 4.46
N ALA A 95 12.60 6.26 4.63
CA ALA A 95 13.47 6.48 5.79
C ALA A 95 12.67 6.44 7.09
N GLY A 96 11.51 7.10 7.16
CA GLY A 96 10.62 7.07 8.32
C GLY A 96 10.14 5.64 8.66
N ALA A 97 9.75 4.86 7.65
CA ALA A 97 9.35 3.46 7.85
C ALA A 97 10.51 2.59 8.36
N ILE A 98 11.72 2.79 7.86
CA ILE A 98 12.92 2.08 8.32
C ILE A 98 13.25 2.46 9.77
N THR A 99 13.24 3.75 10.11
CA THR A 99 13.48 4.22 11.48
C THR A 99 12.47 3.64 12.46
N LEU A 100 11.18 3.57 12.08
CA LEU A 100 10.14 2.97 12.91
C LEU A 100 10.42 1.47 13.14
N LYS A 101 10.81 0.73 12.09
CA LYS A 101 11.19 -0.69 12.21
C LYS A 101 12.37 -0.90 13.16
N LEU A 102 13.41 -0.06 13.04
CA LEU A 102 14.59 -0.14 13.91
C LEU A 102 14.25 0.21 15.36
N ALA A 103 13.40 1.22 15.57
CA ALA A 103 12.94 1.62 16.91
C ALA A 103 12.01 0.57 17.55
N ALA A 104 11.26 -0.20 16.75
CA ALA A 104 10.38 -1.25 17.24
C ALA A 104 11.12 -2.49 17.78
N GLY A 105 12.45 -2.56 17.66
CA GLY A 105 13.28 -3.56 18.37
C GLY A 105 13.07 -5.01 17.94
N LEU A 106 13.03 -5.28 16.63
CA LEU A 106 13.03 -6.64 16.05
C LEU A 106 14.38 -6.98 15.40
#